data_AF-A0A4R5WA37-F1
#
_entry.id   AF-A0A4R5WA37-F1
#
_cell.length_a   1.000
_cell.length_b   1.000
_cell.length_c   1.000
_cell.angle_alpha   90.00
_cell.angle_beta   90.00
_cell.angle_gamma   90.00
#
_symmetry.space_group_name_H-M   'P 1'
#
loop_
_entity.id
_entity.type
_entity.pdbx_description
1 polymer ?
#
loop_
_entity_poly.entity_id
_entity_poly.type
_entity_poly.pdbx_seq_one_letter_code
_entity_poly.pdbx_strand_id
1 'polypeptide(L)'
;MRFVSGSGFVVDDSYLTELCYPRVFHPDKDPDRLRVIWTVDVKPLAVDEILWDAFLPDVAMGPQMRINRRVNGAFRVQPLRIEEGSLDVLVTDEPNWSPMLDAFDRARTEFIAAYPTVADYVSALEQRGDGIASNRALTRTVTALIAAGRADEAARVADEASSAGESGGMSSTVDVLEYLSAWAKGPQAYSDFRVSLKPTHDYSAMYETKRSDMSVDLSRAHHRGMMDCHLRDMDGSDPWAIVLSARPPAEVEVDFSTSHYLQAAGSAEAMTIEYCVPGGAEIGAVSVRSVVGHPHESPGEHDVDIVLPRSVETISRHEVFTSQEAAEMFERFYRTDTIGDDYVLRAVEGYRADGRLIDLRQPPVRGHEHC
;
A
#
# COMPACT_ATOMS: atom_id res chain seq x y z
N MET A 1 20.46 4.28 -32.03
CA MET A 1 20.21 3.89 -30.61
C MET A 1 20.72 4.98 -29.67
N ARG A 2 19.99 5.26 -28.58
CA ARG A 2 20.39 6.16 -27.48
C ARG A 2 20.55 5.36 -26.18
N PHE A 3 21.09 5.95 -25.12
CA PHE A 3 21.35 5.25 -23.86
C PHE A 3 20.86 6.04 -22.63
N VAL A 4 20.32 5.32 -21.65
CA VAL A 4 20.02 5.80 -20.29
C VAL A 4 20.44 4.72 -19.31
N SER A 5 21.28 5.07 -18.32
CA SER A 5 21.76 4.15 -17.26
C SER A 5 22.28 2.79 -17.77
N GLY A 6 22.93 2.79 -18.94
CA GLY A 6 23.51 1.59 -19.55
C GLY A 6 22.53 0.72 -20.36
N SER A 7 21.24 1.06 -20.41
CA SER A 7 20.29 0.42 -21.32
C SER A 7 20.23 1.18 -22.64
N GLY A 8 20.36 0.44 -23.74
CA GLY A 8 20.20 0.98 -25.09
C GLY A 8 18.73 1.05 -25.44
N PHE A 9 18.29 2.08 -26.14
CA PHE A 9 16.89 2.18 -26.56
C PHE A 9 16.73 2.90 -27.90
N VAL A 10 15.60 2.62 -28.55
CA VAL A 10 15.10 3.31 -29.74
C VAL A 10 13.66 3.72 -29.47
N VAL A 11 13.32 4.94 -29.88
CA VAL A 11 11.95 5.48 -29.80
C VAL A 11 11.48 5.71 -31.22
N ASP A 12 10.37 5.08 -31.55
CA ASP A 12 9.60 5.24 -32.77
C ASP A 12 8.36 6.10 -32.51
N ASP A 13 7.52 6.29 -33.53
CA ASP A 13 6.30 7.07 -33.40
C ASP A 13 5.34 6.50 -32.33
N SER A 14 5.26 5.15 -32.24
CA SER A 14 4.33 4.45 -31.35
C SER A 14 5.01 3.69 -30.22
N TYR A 15 6.28 3.30 -30.39
CA TYR A 15 6.94 2.32 -29.53
C TYR A 15 8.26 2.83 -28.95
N LEU A 16 8.59 2.30 -27.78
CA LEU A 16 9.92 2.33 -27.22
C LEU A 16 10.41 0.88 -27.12
N THR A 17 11.59 0.62 -27.69
CA THR A 17 12.26 -0.68 -27.62
C THR A 17 13.57 -0.53 -26.87
N GLU A 18 13.77 -1.37 -25.86
CA GLU A 18 14.92 -1.39 -24.97
C GLU A 18 15.77 -2.63 -25.27
N LEU A 19 17.07 -2.42 -25.39
CA LEU A 19 18.09 -3.43 -25.21
C LEU A 19 18.52 -3.36 -23.75
N CYS A 20 17.99 -4.27 -22.94
CA CYS A 20 18.23 -4.29 -21.51
C CYS A 20 19.70 -4.61 -21.22
N TYR A 21 20.24 -3.96 -20.18
CA TYR A 21 21.64 -4.01 -19.79
C TYR A 21 22.22 -5.45 -19.89
N PRO A 22 23.16 -5.71 -20.82
CA PRO A 22 23.70 -7.04 -20.99
C PRO A 22 24.37 -7.51 -19.70
N ARG A 23 23.93 -8.63 -19.16
CA ARG A 23 24.55 -9.22 -17.97
C ARG A 23 25.76 -10.01 -18.40
N VAL A 24 26.91 -9.66 -17.84
CA VAL A 24 28.20 -10.31 -18.13
C VAL A 24 28.65 -11.07 -16.88
N PHE A 25 28.94 -12.36 -17.03
CA PHE A 25 29.45 -13.20 -15.95
C PHE A 25 30.33 -14.33 -16.48
N HIS A 26 31.13 -14.92 -15.61
CA HIS A 26 31.90 -16.13 -15.92
C HIS A 26 31.00 -17.36 -15.85
N PRO A 27 30.64 -17.99 -16.98
CA PRO A 27 29.84 -19.21 -16.96
C PRO A 27 30.65 -20.33 -16.30
N ASP A 28 29.99 -21.16 -15.48
CA ASP A 28 30.61 -22.33 -14.84
C ASP A 28 31.89 -22.02 -14.02
N LYS A 29 32.06 -20.77 -13.57
CA LYS A 29 33.26 -20.24 -12.90
C LYS A 29 34.53 -20.30 -13.75
N ASP A 30 34.39 -20.35 -15.07
CA ASP A 30 35.49 -20.31 -16.02
C ASP A 30 36.05 -18.87 -16.13
N PRO A 31 37.27 -18.60 -15.63
CA PRO A 31 37.84 -17.26 -15.63
C PRO A 31 38.20 -16.74 -17.02
N ASP A 32 38.29 -17.61 -18.04
CA ASP A 32 38.73 -17.23 -19.38
C ASP A 32 37.56 -16.95 -20.33
N ARG A 33 36.32 -17.23 -19.89
CA ARG A 33 35.09 -17.02 -20.65
C ARG A 33 34.16 -16.03 -19.98
N LEU A 34 33.51 -15.21 -20.78
CA LEU A 34 32.41 -14.35 -20.38
C LEU A 34 31.17 -14.75 -21.15
N ARG A 35 30.06 -14.92 -20.44
CA ARG A 35 28.73 -15.03 -21.02
C ARG A 35 28.04 -13.69 -20.90
N VAL A 36 27.66 -13.15 -22.05
CA VAL A 36 26.83 -11.96 -22.18
C VAL A 36 25.40 -12.42 -22.44
N ILE A 37 24.44 -12.02 -21.60
CA ILE A 37 23.01 -12.28 -21.82
C ILE A 37 22.30 -10.93 -22.02
N TRP A 38 21.44 -10.84 -23.02
CA TRP A 38 20.63 -9.66 -23.31
C TRP A 38 19.17 -10.01 -23.52
N THR A 39 18.31 -9.02 -23.37
CA THR A 39 16.90 -9.10 -23.74
C THR A 39 16.51 -7.88 -24.55
N VAL A 40 15.56 -8.08 -25.46
CA VAL A 40 14.93 -7.01 -26.23
C VAL A 40 13.50 -6.91 -25.74
N ASP A 41 13.17 -5.75 -25.18
CA ASP A 41 11.86 -5.50 -24.60
C ASP A 41 11.19 -4.31 -25.32
N VAL A 42 9.87 -4.33 -25.49
CA VAL A 42 9.12 -3.30 -26.23
C VAL A 42 7.85 -2.90 -25.48
N LYS A 43 7.48 -1.62 -25.58
CA LYS A 43 6.17 -1.13 -25.12
C LYS A 43 5.70 0.08 -25.94
N PRO A 44 4.39 0.30 -26.06
CA PRO A 44 3.87 1.53 -26.62
C PRO A 44 4.26 2.74 -25.77
N LEU A 45 4.41 3.91 -26.38
CA LEU A 45 4.63 5.14 -25.63
C LEU A 45 3.40 5.53 -24.79
N ALA A 46 2.21 5.22 -25.27
CA ALA A 46 0.95 5.58 -24.62
C ALA A 46 0.77 4.97 -23.22
N VAL A 47 1.29 3.76 -22.96
CA VAL A 47 1.04 3.07 -21.69
C VAL A 47 1.67 3.78 -20.49
N ASP A 48 2.86 4.38 -20.65
CA ASP A 48 3.44 5.19 -19.56
C ASP A 48 2.75 6.56 -19.43
N GLU A 49 2.28 7.19 -20.52
CA GLU A 49 1.54 8.45 -20.39
C GLU A 49 0.24 8.25 -19.61
N ILE A 50 -0.51 7.16 -19.88
CA ILE A 50 -1.71 6.81 -19.10
C ILE A 50 -1.36 6.59 -17.63
N LEU A 51 -0.29 5.84 -17.35
CA LEU A 51 0.16 5.61 -15.98
C LEU A 51 0.49 6.92 -15.27
N TRP A 52 1.19 7.84 -15.94
CA TRP A 52 1.57 9.13 -15.36
C TRP A 52 0.40 10.08 -15.23
N ASP A 53 -0.51 10.12 -16.21
CA ASP A 53 -1.72 10.95 -16.14
C ASP A 53 -2.65 10.47 -15.03
N ALA A 54 -2.72 9.16 -14.79
CA ALA A 54 -3.52 8.59 -13.71
C ALA A 54 -2.89 8.79 -12.32
N PHE A 55 -1.56 8.77 -12.20
CA PHE A 55 -0.90 8.72 -10.89
C PHE A 55 -0.16 10.01 -10.51
N LEU A 56 0.29 10.78 -11.49
CA LEU A 56 1.08 11.99 -11.36
C LEU A 56 0.47 13.14 -12.18
N PRO A 57 -0.86 13.39 -12.13
CA PRO A 57 -1.54 14.36 -13.00
C PRO A 57 -0.99 15.79 -12.85
N ASP A 58 -0.46 16.10 -11.67
CA ASP A 58 0.03 17.44 -11.31
C ASP A 58 1.54 17.62 -11.60
N VAL A 59 2.23 16.58 -12.10
CA VAL A 59 3.67 16.60 -12.36
C VAL A 59 3.97 16.99 -13.81
N ALA A 60 4.45 18.21 -14.02
CA ALA A 60 4.92 18.65 -15.32
C ALA A 60 6.22 17.92 -15.72
N MET A 61 6.15 17.08 -16.76
CA MET A 61 7.30 16.31 -17.25
C MET A 61 7.90 16.88 -18.54
N GLY A 62 9.13 17.41 -18.45
CA GLY A 62 9.89 17.80 -19.63
C GLY A 62 10.28 16.59 -20.51
N PRO A 63 10.62 16.79 -21.80
CA PRO A 63 10.90 15.70 -22.75
C PRO A 63 11.99 14.72 -22.28
N GLN A 64 13.10 15.23 -21.72
CA GLN A 64 14.19 14.38 -21.21
C GLN A 64 13.76 13.56 -19.98
N MET A 65 12.94 14.15 -19.10
CA MET A 65 12.45 13.46 -17.92
C MET A 65 11.51 12.31 -18.30
N ARG A 66 10.64 12.52 -19.30
CA ARG A 66 9.81 11.46 -19.86
C ARG A 66 10.67 10.32 -20.39
N ILE A 67 11.66 10.59 -21.24
CA ILE A 67 12.57 9.56 -21.77
C ILE A 67 13.24 8.77 -20.65
N ASN A 68 13.84 9.46 -19.67
CA ASN A 68 14.52 8.80 -18.56
C ASN A 68 13.55 7.89 -17.80
N ARG A 69 12.37 8.39 -17.41
CA ARG A 69 11.39 7.60 -16.65
C ARG A 69 10.89 6.38 -17.40
N ARG A 70 10.74 6.44 -18.73
CA ARG A 70 10.33 5.27 -19.53
C ARG A 70 11.34 4.13 -19.46
N VAL A 71 12.64 4.47 -19.45
CA VAL A 71 13.75 3.51 -19.55
C VAL A 71 14.29 3.06 -18.19
N ASN A 72 14.30 3.92 -17.18
CA ASN A 72 14.87 3.57 -15.86
C ASN A 72 14.05 4.06 -14.66
N GLY A 73 12.85 4.60 -14.88
CA GLY A 73 12.01 5.13 -13.82
C GLY A 73 11.39 4.03 -12.95
N ALA A 74 11.16 4.37 -11.68
CA ALA A 74 10.38 3.54 -10.76
C ALA A 74 8.88 3.50 -11.11
N PHE A 75 8.37 4.53 -11.79
CA PHE A 75 7.00 4.66 -12.26
C PHE A 75 6.95 4.47 -13.78
N ARG A 76 7.07 3.22 -14.22
CA ARG A 76 6.99 2.84 -15.64
C ARG A 76 6.24 1.54 -15.81
N VAL A 77 5.52 1.41 -16.91
CA VAL A 77 4.96 0.15 -17.33
C VAL A 77 6.10 -0.76 -17.78
N GLN A 78 6.13 -1.99 -17.26
CA GLN A 78 7.12 -2.99 -17.65
C GLN A 78 6.93 -3.32 -19.15
N PRO A 79 7.97 -3.29 -19.99
CA PRO A 79 7.85 -3.66 -21.40
C PRO A 79 7.63 -5.17 -21.58
N LEU A 80 7.11 -5.56 -22.75
CA LEU A 80 6.98 -6.95 -23.19
C LEU A 80 8.33 -7.44 -23.73
N ARG A 81 8.83 -8.57 -23.22
CA ARG A 81 10.01 -9.21 -23.81
C ARG A 81 9.66 -9.83 -25.16
N ILE A 82 10.44 -9.50 -26.19
CA ILE A 82 10.24 -10.01 -27.55
C ILE A 82 11.38 -10.89 -28.06
N GLU A 83 12.58 -10.75 -27.50
CA GLU A 83 13.73 -11.61 -27.78
C GLU A 83 14.64 -11.71 -26.54
N GLU A 84 15.31 -12.85 -26.39
CA GLU A 84 16.36 -13.09 -25.40
C GLU A 84 17.50 -13.83 -26.11
N GLY A 85 18.74 -13.47 -25.78
CA GLY A 85 19.91 -14.08 -26.39
C GLY A 85 21.10 -14.12 -25.45
N SER A 86 22.07 -14.96 -25.81
CA SER A 86 23.35 -15.06 -25.11
C SER A 86 24.50 -15.27 -26.07
N LEU A 87 25.67 -14.71 -25.72
CA LEU A 87 26.91 -14.84 -26.46
C LEU A 87 28.03 -15.17 -25.48
N ASP A 88 28.81 -16.19 -25.80
CA ASP A 88 30.04 -16.50 -25.09
C ASP A 88 31.22 -15.85 -25.83
N VAL A 89 32.05 -15.12 -25.10
CA VAL A 89 33.27 -14.47 -25.60
C VAL A 89 34.44 -14.82 -24.70
N LEU A 90 35.67 -14.89 -25.23
CA LEU A 90 36.84 -15.01 -24.39
C LEU A 90 37.14 -13.67 -23.71
N VAL A 91 37.69 -13.69 -22.50
CA VAL A 91 38.08 -12.45 -21.78
C VAL A 91 39.11 -11.64 -22.56
N THR A 92 39.92 -12.30 -23.38
CA THR A 92 40.97 -11.67 -24.20
C THR A 92 40.45 -11.08 -25.50
N ASP A 93 39.23 -11.40 -25.92
CA ASP A 93 38.68 -10.94 -27.19
C ASP A 93 38.20 -9.49 -27.09
N GLU A 94 38.33 -8.75 -28.19
CA GLU A 94 37.66 -7.46 -28.31
C GLU A 94 36.13 -7.66 -28.31
N PRO A 95 35.37 -6.86 -27.54
CA PRO A 95 33.92 -7.01 -27.48
C PRO A 95 33.26 -6.78 -28.84
N ASN A 96 32.74 -7.84 -29.47
CA ASN A 96 31.93 -7.73 -30.68
C ASN A 96 30.43 -7.70 -30.33
N TRP A 97 29.88 -6.49 -30.32
CA TRP A 97 28.47 -6.25 -30.02
C TRP A 97 27.54 -6.40 -31.24
N SER A 98 28.09 -6.57 -32.46
CA SER A 98 27.30 -6.60 -33.70
C SER A 98 26.20 -7.66 -33.68
N PRO A 99 26.44 -8.92 -33.27
CA PRO A 99 25.39 -9.94 -33.24
C PRO A 99 24.20 -9.58 -32.34
N MET A 100 24.48 -8.92 -31.21
CA MET A 100 23.44 -8.45 -30.28
C MET A 100 22.66 -7.28 -30.87
N LEU A 101 23.34 -6.32 -31.51
CA LEU A 101 22.69 -5.18 -32.16
C LEU A 101 21.86 -5.59 -33.38
N ASP A 102 22.35 -6.54 -34.18
CA ASP A 102 21.63 -7.11 -35.31
C ASP A 102 20.37 -7.87 -34.85
N ALA A 103 20.49 -8.65 -33.75
CA ALA A 103 19.34 -9.30 -33.12
C ALA A 103 18.32 -8.27 -32.64
N PHE A 104 18.77 -7.21 -31.95
CA PHE A 104 17.90 -6.12 -31.51
C PHE A 104 17.13 -5.47 -32.67
N ASP A 105 17.83 -5.06 -33.73
CA ASP A 105 17.20 -4.38 -34.87
C ASP A 105 16.23 -5.30 -35.60
N ARG A 106 16.57 -6.59 -35.74
CA ARG A 106 15.68 -7.61 -36.30
C ARG A 106 14.42 -7.79 -35.46
N ALA A 107 14.55 -8.10 -34.17
CA ALA A 107 13.39 -8.32 -33.28
C ALA A 107 12.46 -7.11 -33.29
N ARG A 108 13.03 -5.91 -33.16
CA ARG A 108 12.27 -4.66 -33.19
C ARG A 108 11.50 -4.52 -34.50
N THR A 109 12.18 -4.70 -35.64
CA THR A 109 11.58 -4.52 -36.97
C THR A 109 10.46 -5.54 -37.21
N GLU A 110 10.69 -6.80 -36.90
CA GLU A 110 9.69 -7.87 -37.02
C GLU A 110 8.49 -7.63 -36.12
N PHE A 111 8.72 -7.21 -34.87
CA PHE A 111 7.64 -6.92 -33.92
C PHE A 111 6.78 -5.74 -34.37
N ILE A 112 7.39 -4.62 -34.74
CA ILE A 112 6.64 -3.42 -35.18
C ILE A 112 5.89 -3.70 -36.49
N ALA A 113 6.46 -4.51 -37.39
CA ALA A 113 5.78 -4.91 -38.62
C ALA A 113 4.56 -5.81 -38.35
N ALA A 114 4.63 -6.69 -37.35
CA ALA A 114 3.53 -7.58 -36.97
C ALA A 114 2.46 -6.87 -36.13
N TYR A 115 2.86 -5.90 -35.29
CA TYR A 115 2.00 -5.19 -34.34
C TYR A 115 2.16 -3.67 -34.45
N PRO A 116 1.75 -3.05 -35.57
CA PRO A 116 2.02 -1.63 -35.83
C PRO A 116 1.27 -0.66 -34.91
N THR A 117 0.12 -1.07 -34.35
CA THR A 117 -0.71 -0.22 -33.49
C THR A 117 -0.74 -0.71 -32.04
N VAL A 118 -1.19 0.17 -31.14
CA VAL A 118 -1.38 -0.20 -29.73
C VAL A 118 -2.46 -1.28 -29.54
N ALA A 119 -3.48 -1.31 -30.41
CA ALA A 119 -4.47 -2.38 -30.40
C ALA A 119 -3.83 -3.74 -30.73
N ASP A 120 -2.92 -3.77 -31.70
CA ASP A 120 -2.18 -4.98 -32.05
C ASP A 120 -1.24 -5.42 -30.91
N TYR A 121 -0.66 -4.47 -30.18
CA TYR A 121 0.14 -4.77 -28.99
C TYR A 121 -0.65 -5.52 -27.92
N VAL A 122 -1.94 -5.20 -27.73
CA VAL A 122 -2.80 -5.95 -26.80
C VAL A 122 -2.93 -7.42 -27.25
N SER A 123 -3.13 -7.66 -28.55
CA SER A 123 -3.12 -9.03 -29.09
C SER A 123 -1.77 -9.74 -28.89
N ALA A 124 -0.65 -9.01 -28.97
CA ALA A 124 0.67 -9.57 -28.67
C ALA A 124 0.79 -10.00 -27.21
N LEU A 125 0.23 -9.24 -26.26
CA LEU A 125 0.21 -9.60 -24.83
C LEU A 125 -0.60 -10.86 -24.56
N GLU A 126 -1.75 -11.02 -25.21
CA GLU A 126 -2.61 -12.20 -25.06
C GLU A 126 -1.95 -13.47 -25.59
N GLN A 127 -1.10 -13.34 -26.62
CA GLN A 127 -0.44 -14.47 -27.29
C GLN A 127 0.92 -14.83 -26.69
N ARG A 128 1.58 -13.88 -25.99
CA ARG A 128 2.96 -14.03 -25.51
C ARG A 128 3.03 -13.94 -23.99
N GLY A 129 3.47 -15.02 -23.35
CA GLY A 129 3.93 -14.98 -21.96
C GLY A 129 5.40 -14.59 -21.90
N ASP A 130 5.79 -13.73 -20.95
CA ASP A 130 7.18 -13.30 -20.74
C ASP A 130 7.69 -13.50 -19.30
N GLY A 131 6.93 -14.23 -18.48
CA GLY A 131 7.37 -14.71 -17.16
C GLY A 131 7.59 -13.61 -16.12
N ILE A 132 7.09 -12.39 -16.33
CA ILE A 132 7.13 -11.34 -15.32
C ILE A 132 6.11 -11.61 -14.20
N ALA A 133 6.32 -11.01 -13.03
CA ALA A 133 5.38 -11.09 -11.91
C ALA A 133 3.97 -10.62 -12.32
N SER A 134 2.93 -11.31 -11.82
CA SER A 134 1.53 -11.08 -12.20
C SER A 134 1.10 -9.62 -12.01
N ASN A 135 1.51 -8.98 -10.91
CA ASN A 135 1.23 -7.57 -10.63
C ASN A 135 1.72 -6.59 -11.72
N ARG A 136 2.91 -6.85 -12.28
CA ARG A 136 3.49 -6.04 -13.36
C ARG A 136 2.80 -6.35 -14.70
N ALA A 137 2.45 -7.61 -14.93
CA ALA A 137 1.69 -8.02 -16.11
C ALA A 137 0.30 -7.37 -16.13
N LEU A 138 -0.43 -7.38 -15.01
CA LEU A 138 -1.74 -6.74 -14.88
C LEU A 138 -1.67 -5.25 -15.19
N THR A 139 -0.71 -4.54 -14.58
CA THR A 139 -0.54 -3.10 -14.83
C THR A 139 -0.27 -2.81 -16.31
N ARG A 140 0.54 -3.64 -16.98
CA ARG A 140 0.80 -3.55 -18.42
C ARG A 140 -0.44 -3.83 -19.25
N THR A 141 -1.21 -4.85 -18.92
CA THR A 141 -2.43 -5.22 -19.64
C THR A 141 -3.48 -4.12 -19.53
N VAL A 142 -3.76 -3.62 -18.32
CA VAL A 142 -4.76 -2.57 -18.09
C VAL A 142 -4.38 -1.28 -18.83
N THR A 143 -3.13 -0.82 -18.72
CA THR A 143 -2.68 0.39 -19.45
C THR A 143 -2.69 0.20 -20.97
N ALA A 144 -2.37 -0.99 -21.48
CA ALA A 144 -2.44 -1.29 -22.92
C ALA A 144 -3.88 -1.30 -23.44
N LEU A 145 -4.83 -1.88 -22.69
CA LEU A 145 -6.26 -1.87 -23.03
C LEU A 145 -6.80 -0.45 -23.09
N ILE A 146 -6.47 0.39 -22.10
CA ILE A 146 -6.83 1.82 -22.11
C ILE A 146 -6.27 2.50 -23.36
N ALA A 147 -4.98 2.31 -23.64
CA ALA A 147 -4.31 2.91 -24.79
C ALA A 147 -4.89 2.46 -26.15
N ALA A 148 -5.44 1.25 -26.20
CA ALA A 148 -6.14 0.70 -27.37
C ALA A 148 -7.61 1.15 -27.48
N GLY A 149 -8.10 2.02 -26.59
CA GLY A 149 -9.49 2.48 -26.57
C GLY A 149 -10.48 1.47 -25.99
N ARG A 150 -10.00 0.42 -25.30
CA ARG A 150 -10.81 -0.62 -24.64
C ARG A 150 -10.96 -0.32 -23.14
N ALA A 151 -11.37 0.91 -22.81
CA ALA A 151 -11.39 1.40 -21.43
C ALA A 151 -12.33 0.61 -20.50
N ASP A 152 -13.54 0.26 -20.97
CA ASP A 152 -14.51 -0.53 -20.18
C ASP A 152 -13.95 -1.92 -19.79
N GLU A 153 -13.19 -2.52 -20.68
CA GLU A 153 -12.53 -3.79 -20.43
C GLU A 153 -11.35 -3.64 -19.48
N ALA A 154 -10.55 -2.59 -19.64
CA ALA A 154 -9.45 -2.28 -18.72
C ALA A 154 -9.96 -2.11 -17.28
N ALA A 155 -11.07 -1.38 -17.11
CA ALA A 155 -11.73 -1.18 -15.83
C ALA A 155 -12.18 -2.51 -15.21
N ARG A 156 -12.83 -3.37 -16.00
CA ARG A 156 -13.29 -4.69 -15.56
C ARG A 156 -12.13 -5.60 -15.16
N VAL A 157 -11.06 -5.67 -15.96
CA VAL A 157 -9.86 -6.47 -15.63
C VAL A 157 -9.23 -5.99 -14.32
N ALA A 158 -9.13 -4.68 -14.12
CA ALA A 158 -8.61 -4.11 -12.88
C ALA A 158 -9.50 -4.43 -11.67
N ASP A 159 -10.82 -4.27 -11.79
CA ASP A 159 -11.78 -4.57 -10.71
C ASP A 159 -11.82 -6.06 -10.33
N GLU A 160 -11.77 -6.94 -11.33
CA GLU A 160 -11.73 -8.40 -11.14
C GLU A 160 -10.44 -8.81 -10.42
N ALA A 161 -9.29 -8.26 -10.84
CA ALA A 161 -8.00 -8.50 -10.19
C ALA A 161 -8.01 -8.01 -8.72
N SER A 162 -8.47 -6.79 -8.46
CA SER A 162 -8.60 -6.27 -7.10
C SER A 162 -9.54 -7.12 -6.23
N SER A 163 -10.65 -7.59 -6.79
CA SER A 163 -11.59 -8.48 -6.09
C SER A 163 -11.01 -9.86 -5.78
N ALA A 164 -10.06 -10.33 -6.59
CA ALA A 164 -9.29 -11.56 -6.35
C ALA A 164 -8.13 -11.37 -5.35
N GLY A 165 -7.95 -10.16 -4.80
CA GLY A 165 -6.83 -9.83 -3.92
C GLY A 165 -5.50 -9.62 -4.66
N GLU A 166 -5.53 -9.52 -5.99
CA GLU A 166 -4.37 -9.16 -6.78
C GLU A 166 -4.15 -7.64 -6.73
N SER A 167 -2.90 -7.24 -6.88
CA SER A 167 -2.50 -5.84 -6.83
C SER A 167 -1.59 -5.49 -7.98
N GLY A 168 -1.56 -4.22 -8.36
CA GLY A 168 -0.52 -3.70 -9.22
C GLY A 168 0.71 -3.29 -8.41
N GLY A 169 1.90 -3.47 -8.99
CA GLY A 169 3.13 -2.92 -8.43
C GLY A 169 3.20 -1.41 -8.68
N MET A 170 3.85 -0.65 -7.79
CA MET A 170 4.35 0.75 -7.95
C MET A 170 3.80 1.81 -6.98
N SER A 171 2.75 1.57 -6.20
CA SER A 171 2.21 2.57 -5.27
C SER A 171 2.32 2.13 -3.80
N SER A 172 2.72 3.08 -2.94
CA SER A 172 2.83 2.91 -1.49
C SER A 172 1.56 3.27 -0.72
N THR A 173 0.63 4.01 -1.34
CA THR A 173 -0.54 4.56 -0.64
C THR A 173 -1.82 3.80 -0.99
N VAL A 174 -2.12 3.61 -2.28
CA VAL A 174 -3.28 2.87 -2.78
C VAL A 174 -2.91 2.08 -4.03
N ASP A 175 -3.57 0.96 -4.29
CA ASP A 175 -3.30 0.13 -5.46
C ASP A 175 -3.33 0.92 -6.79
N VAL A 176 -2.32 0.71 -7.62
CA VAL A 176 -2.29 1.31 -8.96
C VAL A 176 -3.43 0.79 -9.85
N LEU A 177 -3.93 -0.43 -9.61
CA LEU A 177 -5.08 -0.96 -10.33
C LEU A 177 -6.36 -0.19 -10.02
N GLU A 178 -6.55 0.29 -8.78
CA GLU A 178 -7.69 1.13 -8.43
C GLU A 178 -7.65 2.48 -9.16
N TYR A 179 -6.46 3.10 -9.23
CA TYR A 179 -6.25 4.32 -10.02
C TYR A 179 -6.58 4.09 -11.50
N LEU A 180 -6.05 3.03 -12.10
CA LEU A 180 -6.26 2.73 -13.52
C LEU A 180 -7.71 2.36 -13.81
N SER A 181 -8.38 1.64 -12.91
CA SER A 181 -9.81 1.33 -13.01
C SER A 181 -10.65 2.61 -13.01
N ALA A 182 -10.44 3.48 -12.02
CA ALA A 182 -11.17 4.74 -11.91
C ALA A 182 -10.91 5.66 -13.11
N TRP A 183 -9.65 5.73 -13.58
CA TRP A 183 -9.27 6.48 -14.77
C TRP A 183 -9.95 5.94 -16.03
N ALA A 184 -9.97 4.62 -16.22
CA ALA A 184 -10.62 3.97 -17.36
C ALA A 184 -12.14 4.16 -17.38
N LYS A 185 -12.79 4.23 -16.20
CA LYS A 185 -14.23 4.53 -16.05
C LYS A 185 -14.59 5.99 -16.40
N GLY A 186 -13.59 6.85 -16.60
CA GLY A 186 -13.76 8.22 -17.07
C GLY A 186 -13.66 9.30 -15.99
N PRO A 187 -13.79 10.59 -16.38
CA PRO A 187 -13.41 11.72 -15.52
C PRO A 187 -14.17 11.81 -14.19
N GLN A 188 -15.48 11.49 -14.20
CA GLN A 188 -16.29 11.55 -12.98
C GLN A 188 -15.86 10.46 -12.00
N ALA A 189 -15.73 9.21 -12.46
CA ALA A 189 -15.30 8.10 -11.61
C ALA A 189 -13.89 8.33 -11.04
N TYR A 190 -12.98 8.86 -11.86
CA TYR A 190 -11.64 9.23 -11.41
C TYR A 190 -11.65 10.38 -10.39
N SER A 191 -12.50 11.39 -10.58
CA SER A 191 -12.70 12.47 -9.61
C SER A 191 -13.24 11.95 -8.28
N ASP A 192 -14.28 11.10 -8.32
CA ASP A 192 -14.90 10.52 -7.12
C ASP A 192 -13.89 9.64 -6.36
N PHE A 193 -13.10 8.84 -7.09
CA PHE A 193 -12.00 8.07 -6.53
C PHE A 193 -10.95 8.98 -5.86
N ARG A 194 -10.49 10.06 -6.52
CA ARG A 194 -9.54 10.99 -5.88
C ARG A 194 -10.11 11.62 -4.60
N VAL A 195 -11.42 11.79 -4.49
CA VAL A 195 -12.08 12.24 -3.26
C VAL A 195 -12.07 11.15 -2.19
N SER A 196 -12.27 9.87 -2.57
CA SER A 196 -12.22 8.74 -1.62
C SER A 196 -10.82 8.49 -1.06
N LEU A 197 -9.77 8.95 -1.76
CA LEU A 197 -8.37 8.93 -1.30
C LEU A 197 -8.02 10.00 -0.26
N LYS A 198 -8.98 10.79 0.21
CA LYS A 198 -8.74 11.69 1.34
C LYS A 198 -8.58 10.84 2.61
N PRO A 199 -7.48 11.01 3.37
CA PRO A 199 -7.32 10.26 4.60
C PRO A 199 -8.44 10.56 5.59
N THR A 200 -9.00 9.50 6.15
CA THR A 200 -10.06 9.58 7.18
C THR A 200 -9.56 9.07 8.53
N HIS A 201 -8.42 8.39 8.57
CA HIS A 201 -7.84 7.90 9.80
C HIS A 201 -6.33 8.11 9.85
N ASP A 202 -5.82 8.23 11.06
CA ASP A 202 -4.42 8.16 11.39
C ASP A 202 -4.13 6.81 12.05
N TYR A 203 -3.19 6.07 11.48
CA TYR A 203 -2.75 4.78 11.99
C TYR A 203 -1.33 4.89 12.52
N SER A 204 -1.09 4.40 13.74
CA SER A 204 0.24 4.43 14.36
C SER A 204 0.57 3.08 15.00
N ALA A 205 1.78 2.58 14.76
CA ALA A 205 2.33 1.42 15.46
C ALA A 205 3.51 1.86 16.34
N MET A 206 3.43 1.52 17.63
CA MET A 206 4.36 1.91 18.68
C MET A 206 5.40 0.82 18.94
N TYR A 207 6.64 1.26 19.04
CA TYR A 207 7.82 0.41 19.20
C TYR A 207 8.67 0.95 20.35
N GLU A 208 9.21 0.09 21.22
CA GLU A 208 10.13 0.54 22.26
C GLU A 208 11.53 0.82 21.68
N THR A 209 11.95 0.07 20.66
CA THR A 209 13.32 0.17 20.14
C THR A 209 13.48 1.20 19.01
N LYS A 210 12.40 1.57 18.33
CA LYS A 210 12.46 2.56 17.24
C LYS A 210 12.39 3.97 17.78
N ARG A 211 13.21 4.86 17.21
CA ARG A 211 13.25 6.29 17.60
C ARG A 211 11.99 7.08 17.23
N SER A 212 11.15 6.52 16.36
CA SER A 212 9.90 7.14 15.92
C SER A 212 8.88 6.03 15.62
N ASP A 213 7.66 6.22 16.10
CA ASP A 213 6.52 5.37 15.76
C ASP A 213 6.27 5.43 14.24
N MET A 214 5.80 4.31 13.70
CA MET A 214 5.36 4.29 12.31
C MET A 214 3.97 4.90 12.25
N SER A 215 3.82 6.07 11.65
CA SER A 215 2.54 6.72 11.41
C SER A 215 2.21 6.76 9.92
N VAL A 216 0.99 6.38 9.57
CA VAL A 216 0.49 6.32 8.19
C VAL A 216 -0.94 6.84 8.13
N ASP A 217 -1.21 7.67 7.13
CA ASP A 217 -2.53 8.15 6.78
C ASP A 217 -3.33 7.04 6.06
N LEU A 218 -4.51 6.71 6.56
CA LEU A 218 -5.41 5.74 5.92
C LEU A 218 -6.65 6.44 5.34
N SER A 219 -6.91 6.16 4.07
CA SER A 219 -8.16 6.55 3.40
C SER A 219 -9.14 5.39 3.49
N ARG A 220 -10.39 5.64 3.89
CA ARG A 220 -11.41 4.60 4.08
C ARG A 220 -11.55 3.72 2.83
N ALA A 221 -11.71 2.41 3.03
CA ALA A 221 -11.82 1.37 1.99
C ALA A 221 -10.56 1.09 1.14
N HIS A 222 -9.41 1.73 1.38
CA HIS A 222 -8.21 1.60 0.53
C HIS A 222 -6.97 0.99 1.24
N HIS A 223 -7.04 0.62 2.52
CA HIS A 223 -5.91 -0.03 3.20
C HIS A 223 -5.79 -1.52 2.83
N ARG A 224 -4.56 -2.05 2.89
CA ARG A 224 -4.20 -3.39 2.37
C ARG A 224 -4.02 -4.44 3.47
N GLY A 225 -4.92 -4.49 4.44
CA GLY A 225 -4.87 -5.51 5.51
C GLY A 225 -3.67 -5.37 6.45
N MET A 226 -2.97 -4.23 6.43
CA MET A 226 -1.79 -3.95 7.25
C MET A 226 -2.09 -4.09 8.76
N MET A 227 -3.30 -3.68 9.18
CA MET A 227 -3.70 -3.72 10.59
C MET A 227 -3.64 -5.13 11.17
N ASP A 228 -4.14 -6.12 10.42
CA ASP A 228 -4.16 -7.53 10.82
C ASP A 228 -2.73 -8.09 10.93
N CYS A 229 -1.86 -7.78 9.96
CA CYS A 229 -0.44 -8.15 10.04
C CYS A 229 0.23 -7.57 11.29
N HIS A 230 0.09 -6.26 11.53
CA HIS A 230 0.74 -5.62 12.66
C HIS A 230 0.22 -6.10 14.01
N LEU A 231 -1.09 -6.36 14.16
CA LEU A 231 -1.67 -6.91 15.39
C LEU A 231 -1.16 -8.32 15.69
N ARG A 232 -0.93 -9.14 14.65
CA ARG A 232 -0.31 -10.47 14.81
C ARG A 232 1.18 -10.42 15.13
N ASP A 233 1.87 -9.36 14.72
CA ASP A 233 3.30 -9.19 14.98
C ASP A 233 3.59 -8.60 16.38
N MET A 234 2.58 -8.20 17.13
CA MET A 234 2.74 -7.67 18.49
C MET A 234 3.20 -8.75 19.47
N ASP A 235 4.24 -8.47 20.24
CA ASP A 235 4.78 -9.40 21.27
C ASP A 235 4.72 -8.83 22.70
N GLY A 236 4.11 -7.65 22.88
CA GLY A 236 4.04 -6.94 24.17
C GLY A 236 5.27 -6.11 24.50
N SER A 237 6.33 -6.21 23.71
CA SER A 237 7.58 -5.47 23.90
C SER A 237 7.94 -4.57 22.71
N ASP A 238 7.91 -5.09 21.48
CA ASP A 238 8.30 -4.36 20.27
C ASP A 238 7.88 -5.06 18.96
N PRO A 239 6.74 -4.71 18.31
CA PRO A 239 5.79 -3.66 18.66
C PRO A 239 4.91 -4.03 19.85
N TRP A 240 4.49 -3.01 20.61
CA TRP A 240 3.71 -3.21 21.84
C TRP A 240 2.33 -2.54 21.83
N ALA A 241 2.09 -1.59 20.93
CA ALA A 241 0.77 -0.97 20.78
C ALA A 241 0.50 -0.50 19.35
N ILE A 242 -0.78 -0.45 19.00
CA ILE A 242 -1.30 0.06 17.74
C ILE A 242 -2.46 1.00 18.04
N VAL A 243 -2.50 2.16 17.39
CA VAL A 243 -3.56 3.17 17.51
C VAL A 243 -4.14 3.46 16.14
N LEU A 244 -5.47 3.47 16.04
CA LEU A 244 -6.21 3.92 14.88
C LEU A 244 -7.17 5.03 15.32
N SER A 245 -6.92 6.26 14.85
CA SER A 245 -7.72 7.45 15.18
C SER A 245 -8.55 7.88 14.00
N ALA A 246 -9.84 8.10 14.19
CA ALA A 246 -10.71 8.72 13.20
C ALA A 246 -10.45 10.23 13.15
N ARG A 247 -10.27 10.77 11.95
CA ARG A 247 -10.11 12.22 11.76
C ARG A 247 -11.48 12.88 11.84
N PRO A 248 -11.63 14.00 12.56
CA PRO A 248 -12.84 14.78 12.48
C PRO A 248 -13.01 15.38 11.06
N PRO A 249 -14.21 15.88 10.72
CA PRO A 249 -14.41 16.64 9.49
C PRO A 249 -13.38 17.78 9.36
N ALA A 250 -12.93 18.06 8.13
CA ALA A 250 -11.78 18.94 7.87
C ALA A 250 -11.95 20.38 8.41
N GLU A 251 -13.19 20.83 8.63
CA GLU A 251 -13.52 22.15 9.16
C GLU A 251 -13.54 22.22 10.70
N VAL A 252 -13.33 21.09 11.39
CA VAL A 252 -13.37 20.99 12.85
C VAL A 252 -11.95 21.01 13.41
N GLU A 253 -11.72 21.83 14.43
CA GLU A 253 -10.44 21.90 15.13
C GLU A 253 -10.16 20.59 15.88
N VAL A 254 -8.95 20.06 15.73
CA VAL A 254 -8.53 18.82 16.39
C VAL A 254 -8.15 19.13 17.84
N ASP A 255 -9.00 18.70 18.76
CA ASP A 255 -8.77 18.77 20.21
C ASP A 255 -9.35 17.53 20.93
N PHE A 256 -9.33 17.56 22.28
CA PHE A 256 -9.88 16.48 23.10
C PHE A 256 -11.37 16.20 22.87
N SER A 257 -12.16 17.17 22.39
CA SER A 257 -13.58 16.98 22.08
C SER A 257 -13.81 16.18 20.79
N THR A 258 -12.80 16.12 19.93
CA THR A 258 -12.81 15.32 18.69
C THR A 258 -12.06 13.99 18.81
N SER A 259 -11.53 13.66 20.00
CA SER A 259 -10.78 12.43 20.22
C SER A 259 -11.67 11.20 20.01
N HIS A 260 -11.40 10.48 18.93
CA HIS A 260 -12.11 9.28 18.54
C HIS A 260 -11.12 8.25 18.02
N TYR A 261 -10.79 7.23 18.82
CA TYR A 261 -9.77 6.27 18.44
C TYR A 261 -9.99 4.90 19.09
N LEU A 262 -9.35 3.90 18.47
CA LEU A 262 -9.20 2.55 18.98
C LEU A 262 -7.71 2.27 19.17
N GLN A 263 -7.33 1.70 20.32
CA GLN A 263 -5.96 1.31 20.62
C GLN A 263 -5.92 -0.13 21.11
N ALA A 264 -4.93 -0.88 20.63
CA ALA A 264 -4.55 -2.19 21.14
C ALA A 264 -3.17 -2.11 21.80
N ALA A 265 -3.00 -2.76 22.95
CA ALA A 265 -1.70 -2.88 23.62
C ALA A 265 -1.51 -4.27 24.23
N GLY A 266 -0.32 -4.85 24.10
CA GLY A 266 -0.01 -6.22 24.57
C GLY A 266 0.61 -7.10 23.48
N SER A 267 0.39 -8.42 23.56
CA SER A 267 0.86 -9.39 22.56
C SER A 267 -0.28 -9.88 21.66
N ALA A 268 0.06 -10.56 20.58
CA ALA A 268 -0.88 -11.13 19.62
C ALA A 268 -1.87 -12.13 20.24
N GLU A 269 -1.51 -12.76 21.36
CA GLU A 269 -2.31 -13.74 22.09
C GLU A 269 -3.12 -13.12 23.24
N ALA A 270 -2.68 -11.97 23.75
CA ALA A 270 -3.32 -11.27 24.86
C ALA A 270 -3.05 -9.76 24.77
N MET A 271 -4.05 -9.02 24.32
CA MET A 271 -4.04 -7.56 24.28
C MET A 271 -5.27 -6.97 24.94
N THR A 272 -5.10 -5.78 25.51
CA THR A 272 -6.21 -4.92 25.92
C THR A 272 -6.61 -4.02 24.77
N ILE A 273 -7.90 -3.70 24.67
CA ILE A 273 -8.41 -2.74 23.70
C ILE A 273 -8.98 -1.54 24.46
N GLU A 274 -8.53 -0.34 24.08
CA GLU A 274 -9.08 0.92 24.57
C GLU A 274 -9.82 1.63 23.45
N TYR A 275 -10.99 2.17 23.78
CA TYR A 275 -11.83 2.91 22.86
C TYR A 275 -12.14 4.29 23.45
N CYS A 276 -11.79 5.34 22.71
CA CYS A 276 -12.07 6.72 23.09
C CYS A 276 -13.11 7.32 22.14
N VAL A 277 -14.13 7.96 22.71
CA VAL A 277 -15.19 8.63 21.96
C VAL A 277 -15.47 10.04 22.49
N PRO A 278 -15.85 10.98 21.62
CA PRO A 278 -16.42 12.26 22.04
C PRO A 278 -17.64 12.07 22.95
N GLY A 279 -17.77 12.88 24.01
CA GLY A 279 -18.89 12.82 24.96
C GLY A 279 -18.48 12.95 26.43
N GLY A 280 -19.35 12.50 27.34
CA GLY A 280 -19.10 12.53 28.79
C GLY A 280 -19.41 13.86 29.47
N ALA A 281 -20.29 14.68 28.89
CA ALA A 281 -20.65 15.99 29.44
C ALA A 281 -21.21 15.89 30.88
N GLU A 282 -21.88 14.79 31.22
CA GLU A 282 -22.44 14.49 32.54
C GLU A 282 -21.39 14.32 33.64
N ILE A 283 -20.16 13.96 33.28
CA ILE A 283 -18.99 13.89 34.19
C ILE A 283 -18.04 15.07 33.97
N GLY A 284 -18.43 16.07 33.16
CA GLY A 284 -17.60 17.23 32.82
C GLY A 284 -16.44 16.92 31.88
N ALA A 285 -16.52 15.81 31.13
CA ALA A 285 -15.59 15.46 30.06
C ALA A 285 -16.11 15.93 28.69
N VAL A 286 -15.21 16.00 27.71
CA VAL A 286 -15.51 16.21 26.28
C VAL A 286 -15.21 14.97 25.44
N SER A 287 -14.45 14.02 25.98
CA SER A 287 -14.31 12.65 25.47
C SER A 287 -14.03 11.69 26.62
N VAL A 288 -14.35 10.41 26.42
CA VAL A 288 -14.19 9.35 27.42
C VAL A 288 -13.41 8.20 26.80
N ARG A 289 -12.34 7.78 27.46
CA ARG A 289 -11.59 6.57 27.17
C ARG A 289 -12.11 5.43 28.04
N SER A 290 -12.41 4.32 27.40
CA SER A 290 -12.91 3.10 28.03
C SER A 290 -12.06 1.91 27.65
N VAL A 291 -11.92 0.97 28.58
CA VAL A 291 -11.44 -0.39 28.27
C VAL A 291 -12.63 -1.17 27.71
N VAL A 292 -12.40 -1.87 26.60
CA VAL A 292 -13.40 -2.70 25.93
C VAL A 292 -13.39 -4.09 26.55
N GLY A 293 -14.57 -4.67 26.72
CA GLY A 293 -14.71 -6.05 27.18
C GLY A 293 -15.83 -6.80 26.46
N HIS A 294 -15.69 -8.12 26.42
CA HIS A 294 -16.74 -9.04 26.01
C HIS A 294 -17.95 -8.96 26.95
N PRO A 295 -19.17 -9.29 26.47
CA PRO A 295 -20.35 -9.43 27.32
C PRO A 295 -20.09 -10.38 28.48
N HIS A 296 -20.44 -9.94 29.69
CA HIS A 296 -20.22 -10.70 30.92
C HIS A 296 -21.29 -10.36 31.96
N GLU A 297 -21.52 -11.28 32.91
CA GLU A 297 -22.55 -11.11 33.95
C GLU A 297 -22.04 -10.36 35.20
N SER A 298 -20.72 -10.34 35.41
CA SER A 298 -20.06 -9.72 36.56
C SER A 298 -18.71 -9.12 36.15
N PRO A 299 -18.28 -7.96 36.72
CA PRO A 299 -17.07 -7.24 36.35
C PRO A 299 -15.74 -8.01 36.45
N GLY A 300 -15.76 -9.30 36.81
CA GLY A 300 -14.59 -10.15 36.90
C GLY A 300 -13.60 -9.74 37.98
N GLU A 301 -12.66 -10.63 38.30
CA GLU A 301 -11.43 -10.24 38.99
C GLU A 301 -10.44 -9.71 37.95
N HIS A 302 -9.58 -8.78 38.34
CA HIS A 302 -8.45 -8.35 37.51
C HIS A 302 -7.31 -9.33 37.78
N ASP A 303 -7.20 -10.38 36.97
CA ASP A 303 -6.31 -11.52 37.19
C ASP A 303 -5.46 -11.89 35.96
N VAL A 304 -5.49 -11.08 34.90
CA VAL A 304 -4.69 -11.28 33.69
C VAL A 304 -3.72 -10.13 33.51
N ASP A 305 -2.44 -10.44 33.45
CA ASP A 305 -1.38 -9.47 33.20
C ASP A 305 -1.17 -9.26 31.70
N ILE A 306 -1.26 -8.01 31.27
CA ILE A 306 -0.80 -7.52 29.96
C ILE A 306 0.56 -6.86 30.18
N VAL A 307 1.60 -7.50 29.66
CA VAL A 307 2.97 -7.01 29.77
C VAL A 307 3.21 -5.96 28.68
N LEU A 308 3.60 -4.76 29.10
CA LEU A 308 3.99 -3.64 28.25
C LEU A 308 5.47 -3.30 28.53
N PRO A 309 6.16 -2.51 27.68
CA PRO A 309 7.59 -2.27 27.84
C PRO A 309 7.98 -1.60 29.17
N ARG A 310 7.07 -0.81 29.75
CA ARG A 310 7.34 0.00 30.95
C ARG A 310 6.40 -0.25 32.12
N SER A 311 5.43 -1.15 31.95
CA SER A 311 4.40 -1.45 32.95
C SER A 311 3.81 -2.83 32.72
N VAL A 312 3.15 -3.35 33.75
CA VAL A 312 2.25 -4.50 33.63
C VAL A 312 0.87 -3.99 34.03
N GLU A 313 -0.11 -4.21 33.16
CA GLU A 313 -1.50 -3.88 33.45
C GLU A 313 -2.25 -5.16 33.79
N THR A 314 -2.88 -5.20 34.96
CA THR A 314 -3.72 -6.34 35.33
C THR A 314 -5.17 -6.00 34.99
N ILE A 315 -5.75 -6.73 34.03
CA ILE A 315 -7.12 -6.54 33.54
C ILE A 315 -7.96 -7.81 33.78
N SER A 316 -9.26 -7.69 33.58
CA SER A 316 -10.15 -8.85 33.68
C SER A 316 -10.15 -9.69 32.41
N ARG A 317 -10.34 -11.01 32.54
CA ARG A 317 -10.34 -11.96 31.40
C ARG A 317 -11.26 -11.58 30.23
N HIS A 318 -12.40 -10.97 30.53
CA HIS A 318 -13.35 -10.55 29.49
C HIS A 318 -12.87 -9.31 28.73
N GLU A 319 -11.84 -8.61 29.19
CA GLU A 319 -11.21 -7.44 28.54
C GLU A 319 -9.97 -7.82 27.72
N VAL A 320 -9.63 -9.11 27.67
CA VAL A 320 -8.51 -9.64 26.90
C VAL A 320 -9.00 -10.06 25.53
N PHE A 321 -8.29 -9.62 24.50
CA PHE A 321 -8.54 -9.95 23.09
C PHE A 321 -7.35 -10.67 22.49
N THR A 322 -7.63 -11.53 21.53
CA THR A 322 -6.62 -12.04 20.59
C THR A 322 -6.40 -11.04 19.44
N SER A 323 -5.28 -11.16 18.75
CA SER A 323 -4.98 -10.39 17.54
C SER A 323 -6.05 -10.55 16.46
N GLN A 324 -6.66 -11.73 16.34
CA GLN A 324 -7.75 -11.96 15.39
C GLN A 324 -8.99 -11.14 15.73
N GLU A 325 -9.45 -11.18 16.98
CA GLU A 325 -10.62 -10.40 17.43
C GLU A 325 -10.35 -8.90 17.34
N ALA A 326 -9.14 -8.48 17.70
CA ALA A 326 -8.71 -7.10 17.55
C ALA A 326 -8.70 -6.67 16.09
N ALA A 327 -8.21 -7.49 15.17
CA ALA A 327 -8.18 -7.17 13.74
C ALA A 327 -9.59 -6.98 13.18
N GLU A 328 -10.55 -7.82 13.57
CA GLU A 328 -11.96 -7.66 13.19
C GLU A 328 -12.56 -6.35 13.73
N MET A 329 -12.22 -5.99 14.98
CA MET A 329 -12.68 -4.74 15.60
C MET A 329 -12.05 -3.50 14.95
N PHE A 330 -10.75 -3.53 14.68
CA PHE A 330 -10.02 -2.46 13.97
C PHE A 330 -10.56 -2.28 12.56
N GLU A 331 -10.82 -3.37 11.83
CA GLU A 331 -11.42 -3.30 10.50
C GLU A 331 -12.82 -2.70 10.53
N ARG A 332 -13.64 -3.07 11.54
CA ARG A 332 -14.97 -2.48 11.72
C ARG A 332 -14.87 -0.99 12.03
N PHE A 333 -14.04 -0.61 13.00
CA PHE A 333 -13.82 0.79 13.36
C PHE A 333 -13.33 1.61 12.16
N TYR A 334 -12.35 1.12 11.42
CA TYR A 334 -11.88 1.76 10.19
C TYR A 334 -12.98 1.95 9.13
N ARG A 335 -13.95 1.04 9.06
CA ARG A 335 -15.06 1.12 8.09
C ARG A 335 -16.20 1.99 8.56
N THR A 336 -16.52 2.03 9.86
CA THR A 336 -17.77 2.63 10.36
C THR A 336 -17.59 3.62 11.51
N ASP A 337 -16.37 3.83 12.00
CA ASP A 337 -16.02 4.64 13.18
C ASP A 337 -16.67 4.14 14.48
N THR A 338 -17.08 2.87 14.51
CA THR A 338 -17.73 2.24 15.67
C THR A 338 -17.21 0.82 15.87
N ILE A 339 -17.14 0.34 17.11
CA ILE A 339 -16.78 -1.05 17.39
C ILE A 339 -17.99 -2.02 17.37
N GLY A 340 -19.22 -1.49 17.36
CA GLY A 340 -20.47 -2.25 17.48
C GLY A 340 -21.03 -2.26 18.91
N ASP A 341 -22.25 -2.79 19.07
CA ASP A 341 -22.99 -2.78 20.35
C ASP A 341 -22.80 -4.05 21.19
N ASP A 342 -22.02 -5.01 20.67
CA ASP A 342 -21.80 -6.32 21.28
C ASP A 342 -20.71 -6.31 22.37
N TYR A 343 -20.23 -5.14 22.78
CA TYR A 343 -19.15 -4.98 23.76
C TYR A 343 -19.59 -4.15 24.95
N VAL A 344 -18.99 -4.45 26.11
CA VAL A 344 -19.15 -3.68 27.34
C VAL A 344 -18.00 -2.69 27.45
N LEU A 345 -18.31 -1.44 27.77
CA LEU A 345 -17.31 -0.39 27.95
C LEU A 345 -17.16 -0.05 29.44
N ARG A 346 -15.94 -0.17 29.95
CA ARG A 346 -15.58 0.30 31.29
C ARG A 346 -14.81 1.61 31.17
N ALA A 347 -15.47 2.73 31.49
CA ALA A 347 -14.83 4.04 31.48
C ALA A 347 -13.65 4.08 32.46
N VAL A 348 -12.49 4.53 31.98
CA VAL A 348 -11.26 4.65 32.78
C VAL A 348 -10.80 6.09 32.91
N GLU A 349 -11.02 6.91 31.89
CA GLU A 349 -10.61 8.31 31.89
C GLU A 349 -11.60 9.18 31.12
N GLY A 350 -11.85 10.38 31.64
CA GLY A 350 -12.50 11.46 30.89
C GLY A 350 -11.52 12.59 30.61
N TYR A 351 -11.49 13.11 29.39
CA TYR A 351 -10.68 14.28 29.05
C TYR A 351 -11.52 15.54 29.08
N ARG A 352 -11.00 16.61 29.69
CA ARG A 352 -11.61 17.94 29.63
C ARG A 352 -11.11 18.70 28.40
N ALA A 353 -11.85 19.73 28.00
CA ALA A 353 -11.43 20.63 26.91
C ALA A 353 -10.06 21.27 27.15
N ASP A 354 -9.68 21.50 28.41
CA ASP A 354 -8.37 22.03 28.80
C ASP A 354 -7.26 20.96 28.89
N GLY A 355 -7.56 19.72 28.49
CA GLY A 355 -6.63 18.58 28.51
C GLY A 355 -6.43 17.94 29.88
N ARG A 356 -7.08 18.42 30.94
CA ARG A 356 -7.03 17.75 32.25
C ARG A 356 -7.81 16.45 32.21
N LEU A 357 -7.27 15.47 32.93
CA LEU A 357 -7.76 14.11 32.98
C LEU A 357 -8.63 13.91 34.23
N ILE A 358 -9.77 13.25 34.06
CA ILE A 358 -10.70 12.81 35.10
C ILE A 358 -10.47 11.31 35.25
N ASP A 359 -9.90 10.88 36.37
CA ASP A 359 -9.72 9.45 36.63
C ASP A 359 -11.07 8.82 37.00
N LEU A 360 -11.54 7.88 36.17
CA LEU A 360 -12.82 7.18 36.35
C LEU A 360 -12.63 5.76 36.90
N ARG A 361 -11.38 5.34 37.16
CA ARG A 361 -11.07 4.01 37.70
C ARG A 361 -11.46 3.88 39.18
N GLN A 362 -11.74 4.99 39.86
CA GLN A 362 -12.24 5.01 41.23
C GLN A 362 -13.65 5.61 41.28
N PRO A 363 -14.56 5.07 42.12
CA PRO A 363 -15.85 5.72 42.33
C PRO A 363 -15.62 7.13 42.90
N PRO A 364 -16.49 8.11 42.57
CA PRO A 364 -16.33 9.47 43.07
C PRO A 364 -16.29 9.42 44.60
N VAL A 365 -15.19 9.92 45.17
CA VAL A 365 -15.09 10.15 46.62
C VAL A 365 -16.24 11.08 46.96
N ARG A 366 -17.27 10.57 47.65
CA ARG A 366 -18.31 11.42 48.24
C ARG A 366 -17.58 12.40 49.13
N GLY A 367 -17.53 13.66 48.69
CA GLY A 367 -17.03 14.75 49.50
C GLY A 367 -17.76 14.71 50.84
N HIS A 368 -16.98 14.65 51.91
CA HIS A 368 -17.47 15.01 53.23
C HIS A 368 -17.99 16.45 53.14
N GLU A 369 -19.30 16.61 52.99
CA GLU A 369 -19.98 17.82 53.45
C GLU A 369 -19.79 17.85 54.98
N HIS A 370 -18.83 18.66 55.42
CA HIS A 370 -18.79 19.10 56.80
C HIS A 370 -20.00 20.01 57.04
N CYS A 371 -20.69 19.69 58.15
CA CYS A 371 -21.85 20.35 58.76
C CYS A 371 -21.99 21.86 58.54
#